data_AF-A0A356ND55-F1
#
_entry.id   AF-A0A356ND55-F1
#
_cell.length_a   1.000
_cell.length_b   1.000
_cell.length_c   1.000
_cell.angle_alpha   90.00
_cell.angle_beta   90.00
_cell.angle_gamma   90.00
#
_symmetry.space_group_name_H-M   'P 1'
#
loop_
_entity.id
_entity.type
_entity.pdbx_description
1 polymer ?
#
loop_
_entity_poly.entity_id
_entity_poly.type
_entity_poly.pdbx_seq_one_letter_code
_entity_poly.pdbx_strand_id
1 'polypeptide(L)'
;AVQSLFHGLEVSRSGAAAKGKACAMALTPSGWGEPLDSASPTCSGIRDLTATAPGLRITTNMTRDVEIGPTGLFSGAGGTVVVGHRDLTMERCFVIALPLGTVRTGVYDSDKNKCVKHEKDN
;
A
#
# COMPACT_ATOMS: atom_id res chain seq x y z
N ALA A 1 -8.66 -1.34 -7.10
CA ALA A 1 -7.48 -0.56 -6.68
C ALA A 1 -7.02 -0.91 -5.26
N VAL A 2 -7.80 -0.65 -4.18
CA VAL A 2 -7.37 -0.99 -2.79
C VAL A 2 -6.97 -2.47 -2.65
N GLN A 3 -7.80 -3.39 -3.13
CA GLN A 3 -7.49 -4.82 -3.09
C GLN A 3 -6.24 -5.18 -3.90
N SER A 4 -5.98 -4.47 -5.00
CA SER A 4 -4.79 -4.66 -5.84
C SER A 4 -3.52 -4.18 -5.13
N LEU A 5 -3.59 -3.04 -4.42
CA LEU A 5 -2.51 -2.57 -3.56
C LEU A 5 -2.24 -3.55 -2.42
N PHE A 6 -3.30 -4.03 -1.75
CA PHE A 6 -3.13 -5.03 -0.71
C PHE A 6 -2.47 -6.31 -1.23
N HIS A 7 -2.95 -6.79 -2.38
CA HIS A 7 -2.39 -7.97 -3.02
C HIS A 7 -0.91 -7.79 -3.38
N GLY A 8 -0.51 -6.64 -3.94
CA GLY A 8 0.90 -6.35 -4.23
C GLY A 8 1.77 -6.36 -2.97
N LEU A 9 1.25 -5.85 -1.85
CA LEU A 9 1.95 -5.89 -0.56
C LEU A 9 2.14 -7.34 -0.07
N GLU A 10 1.09 -8.16 -0.09
CA GLU A 10 1.14 -9.56 0.37
C GLU A 10 1.99 -10.46 -0.53
N VAL A 11 1.98 -10.23 -1.85
CA VAL A 11 2.88 -10.90 -2.80
C VAL A 11 4.33 -10.57 -2.49
N SER A 12 4.62 -9.31 -2.20
CA SER A 12 5.97 -8.86 -1.83
C SER A 12 6.42 -9.47 -0.51
N ARG A 13 5.53 -9.47 0.49
CA ARG A 13 5.76 -10.10 1.80
C ARG A 13 6.09 -11.58 1.68
N SER A 14 5.25 -12.32 0.97
CA SER A 14 5.42 -13.74 0.74
C SER A 14 6.69 -14.04 -0.07
N GLY A 15 6.99 -13.21 -1.07
CA GLY A 15 8.19 -13.33 -1.88
C GLY A 15 9.49 -13.10 -1.10
N ALA A 16 9.53 -12.09 -0.22
CA ALA A 16 10.68 -11.83 0.64
C ALA A 16 10.93 -12.98 1.63
N ALA A 17 9.86 -13.46 2.27
CA ALA A 17 9.91 -14.58 3.19
C ALA A 17 10.36 -15.89 2.52
N ALA A 18 9.78 -16.22 1.35
CA ALA A 18 10.11 -17.43 0.62
C ALA A 18 11.57 -17.44 0.12
N LYS A 19 12.12 -16.28 -0.23
CA LYS A 19 13.51 -16.14 -0.69
C LYS A 19 14.51 -15.94 0.45
N GLY A 20 14.05 -15.68 1.67
CA GLY A 20 14.90 -15.27 2.79
C GLY A 20 15.71 -14.00 2.51
N LYS A 21 15.17 -13.08 1.68
CA LYS A 21 15.86 -11.86 1.24
C LYS A 21 14.94 -10.66 1.40
N ALA A 22 15.49 -9.56 1.90
CA ALA A 22 14.76 -8.31 1.99
C ALA A 22 14.44 -7.73 0.60
N CYS A 23 13.36 -6.95 0.53
CA CYS A 23 13.01 -6.15 -0.64
C CYS A 23 12.39 -4.82 -0.22
N ALA A 24 12.33 -3.85 -1.11
CA ALA A 24 11.67 -2.58 -0.88
C ALA A 24 10.74 -2.18 -2.03
N MET A 25 9.77 -1.32 -1.70
CA MET A 25 8.82 -0.75 -2.66
C MET A 25 8.34 0.62 -2.19
N ALA A 26 8.13 1.53 -3.13
CA ALA A 26 7.56 2.84 -2.86
C ALA A 26 6.09 2.85 -3.25
N LEU A 27 5.28 3.63 -2.53
CA LEU A 27 3.93 3.94 -3.00
C LEU A 27 3.96 5.22 -3.84
N THR A 28 3.51 5.10 -5.08
CA THR A 28 3.45 6.20 -6.04
C THR A 28 1.98 6.56 -6.35
N PRO A 29 1.72 7.68 -7.06
CA PRO A 29 0.38 7.99 -7.55
C PRO A 29 -0.21 6.92 -8.48
N SER A 30 0.62 6.06 -9.08
CA SER A 30 0.17 4.99 -9.99
C SER A 30 -0.01 3.63 -9.32
N GLY A 31 0.57 3.42 -8.13
CA GLY A 31 0.46 2.18 -7.37
C GLY A 31 1.75 1.85 -6.64
N TRP A 32 2.00 0.57 -6.44
CA TRP A 32 3.30 0.12 -5.93
C TRP A 32 4.35 0.23 -7.03
N GLY A 33 5.44 0.93 -6.74
CA GLY A 33 6.55 1.24 -7.63
C GLY A 33 7.91 0.83 -7.06
N GLU A 34 8.94 1.01 -7.88
CA GLU A 34 10.33 0.86 -7.46
C GLU A 34 10.63 1.73 -6.22
N PRO A 35 11.48 1.25 -5.29
CA PRO A 35 11.88 2.03 -4.13
C PRO A 35 12.56 3.34 -4.53
N LEU A 36 12.31 4.41 -3.78
CA LEU A 36 12.90 5.73 -4.04
C LEU A 36 14.33 5.82 -3.51
N ASP A 37 14.60 5.25 -2.33
CA ASP A 37 15.87 5.35 -1.62
C ASP A 37 16.05 4.14 -0.69
N SER A 38 16.35 2.98 -1.27
CA SER A 38 16.62 1.75 -0.52
C SER A 38 17.75 0.94 -1.18
N ALA A 39 18.60 0.36 -0.33
CA ALA A 39 19.63 -0.59 -0.75
C ALA A 39 19.08 -2.00 -1.03
N SER A 40 17.86 -2.29 -0.58
CA SER A 40 17.16 -3.56 -0.85
C SER A 40 16.62 -3.59 -2.28
N PRO A 41 16.61 -4.77 -2.94
CA PRO A 41 16.06 -4.91 -4.29
C PRO A 41 14.56 -4.63 -4.33
N THR A 42 14.05 -4.29 -5.51
CA THR A 42 12.61 -4.08 -5.75
C THR A 42 11.80 -5.33 -5.40
N CYS A 43 10.69 -5.14 -4.69
CA CYS A 43 9.77 -6.23 -4.36
C CYS A 43 9.01 -6.78 -5.59
N SER A 44 8.50 -8.01 -5.50
CA SER A 44 7.80 -8.66 -6.62
C SER A 44 6.38 -8.17 -6.87
N GLY A 45 5.77 -7.42 -5.94
CA GLY A 45 4.39 -6.96 -6.03
C GLY A 45 4.20 -5.56 -6.62
N ILE A 46 5.19 -5.05 -7.38
CA ILE A 46 5.08 -3.78 -8.12
C ILE A 46 3.99 -3.90 -9.18
N ARG A 47 3.14 -2.87 -9.27
CA ARG A 47 2.09 -2.82 -10.28
C ARG A 47 1.56 -1.40 -10.47
N ASP A 48 1.57 -0.93 -11.71
CA ASP A 48 0.83 0.25 -12.14
C ASP A 48 -0.66 -0.09 -12.25
N LEU A 49 -1.49 0.60 -11.48
CA LEU A 49 -2.94 0.43 -11.45
C LEU A 49 -3.67 1.41 -12.38
N THR A 50 -3.03 2.50 -12.79
CA THR A 50 -3.64 3.56 -13.62
C THR A 50 -3.91 3.08 -15.03
N ALA A 51 -3.07 2.19 -15.56
CA ALA A 51 -3.27 1.54 -16.86
C ALA A 51 -4.60 0.75 -16.93
N THR A 52 -5.04 0.20 -15.81
CA THR A 52 -6.28 -0.63 -15.73
C THR A 52 -7.48 0.11 -15.12
N ALA A 53 -7.26 1.30 -14.56
CA ALA A 53 -8.29 2.09 -13.90
C ALA A 53 -8.09 3.60 -14.21
N PRO A 54 -8.51 4.06 -15.39
CA PRO A 54 -8.42 5.48 -15.76
C PRO A 54 -9.23 6.35 -14.79
N GLY A 55 -8.63 7.40 -14.24
CA GLY A 55 -9.29 8.26 -13.25
C GLY A 55 -9.10 7.82 -11.79
N LEU A 56 -8.33 6.76 -11.55
CA LEU A 56 -7.82 6.40 -10.23
C LEU A 56 -6.92 7.50 -9.68
N ARG A 57 -7.09 7.83 -8.39
CA ARG A 57 -6.21 8.72 -7.64
C ARG A 57 -5.71 7.98 -6.40
N ILE A 58 -4.40 7.95 -6.23
CA ILE A 58 -3.75 7.38 -5.06
C ILE A 58 -2.98 8.50 -4.38
N THR A 59 -3.26 8.74 -3.11
CA THR A 59 -2.51 9.68 -2.27
C THR A 59 -2.07 8.99 -0.99
N THR A 60 -0.99 9.48 -0.38
CA THR A 60 -0.42 8.87 0.81
C THR A 60 0.31 9.90 1.64
N ASN A 61 0.37 9.65 2.96
CA ASN A 61 1.24 10.40 3.87
C ASN A 61 2.56 9.67 4.15
N MET A 62 2.84 8.58 3.45
CA MET A 62 4.09 7.84 3.57
C MET A 62 5.23 8.63 2.94
N THR A 63 6.30 8.83 3.70
CA THR A 63 7.46 9.64 3.29
C THR A 63 8.70 8.83 2.99
N ARG A 64 8.66 7.51 3.19
CA ARG A 64 9.78 6.59 2.94
C ARG A 64 9.28 5.33 2.23
N ASP A 65 10.22 4.53 1.77
CA ASP A 65 9.94 3.22 1.21
C ASP A 65 9.39 2.25 2.27
N VAL A 66 8.59 1.31 1.79
CA VAL A 66 8.20 0.12 2.55
C VAL A 66 9.29 -0.90 2.35
N GLU A 67 10.03 -1.18 3.42
CA GLU A 67 11.00 -2.26 3.44
C GLU A 67 10.34 -3.52 4.01
N ILE A 68 10.59 -4.64 3.37
CA ILE A 68 10.12 -5.95 3.79
C ILE A 68 11.34 -6.82 4.05
N GLY A 69 11.55 -7.18 5.30
CA GLY A 69 12.66 -8.03 5.73
C GLY A 69 12.51 -9.48 5.26
N PRO A 70 13.57 -10.29 5.45
CA PRO A 70 13.61 -11.69 5.02
C PRO A 70 12.60 -12.60 5.76
N THR A 71 11.99 -12.13 6.84
CA THR A 71 10.93 -12.81 7.59
C THR A 71 9.53 -12.34 7.21
N GLY A 72 9.42 -11.41 6.24
CA GLY A 72 8.14 -10.77 5.88
C GLY A 72 7.65 -9.75 6.91
N LEU A 73 8.53 -9.24 7.77
CA LEU A 73 8.25 -8.11 8.65
C LEU A 73 8.50 -6.80 7.90
N PHE A 74 7.68 -5.79 8.21
CA PHE A 74 7.76 -4.50 7.57
C PHE A 74 8.60 -3.53 8.40
N SER A 75 9.46 -2.77 7.74
CA SER A 75 10.26 -1.66 8.28
C SER A 75 10.15 -0.44 7.37
N GLY A 76 10.67 0.71 7.81
CA GLY A 76 10.63 1.95 7.02
C GLY A 76 9.36 2.76 7.24
N ALA A 77 8.51 2.90 6.22
CA ALA A 77 7.27 3.68 6.28
C ALA A 77 6.03 2.85 6.61
N GLY A 78 5.27 3.32 7.60
CA GLY A 78 3.85 3.02 7.78
C GLY A 78 3.04 4.29 7.51
N GLY A 79 1.78 4.14 7.14
CA GLY A 79 0.95 5.30 6.81
C GLY A 79 -0.42 4.93 6.28
N THR A 80 -1.15 5.98 5.89
CA THR A 80 -2.47 5.89 5.30
C THR A 80 -2.36 6.16 3.81
N VAL A 81 -2.89 5.24 3.03
CA VAL A 81 -3.06 5.32 1.59
C VAL A 81 -4.52 5.58 1.32
N VAL A 82 -4.82 6.64 0.58
CA VAL A 82 -6.16 6.99 0.16
C VAL A 82 -6.28 6.68 -1.33
N VAL A 83 -7.38 6.03 -1.67
CA VAL A 83 -7.68 5.56 -3.01
C VAL A 83 -9.04 6.10 -3.40
N GLY A 84 -9.02 7.10 -4.28
CA GLY A 84 -10.20 7.73 -4.86
C GLY A 84 -10.33 7.40 -6.34
N HIS A 85 -11.50 7.71 -6.89
CA HIS A 85 -11.75 7.63 -8.33
C HIS A 85 -12.54 8.86 -8.76
N ARG A 86 -12.28 9.40 -9.95
CA ARG A 86 -12.95 10.62 -10.43
C ARG A 86 -14.48 10.51 -10.45
N ASP A 87 -14.99 9.30 -10.71
CA ASP A 87 -16.42 9.02 -10.86
C ASP A 87 -17.09 8.57 -9.54
N LEU A 88 -16.34 8.57 -8.41
CA LEU A 88 -16.84 8.15 -7.10
C LEU A 88 -16.77 9.31 -6.11
N THR A 89 -17.81 9.43 -5.30
CA THR A 89 -17.88 10.42 -4.20
C THR A 89 -17.22 9.94 -2.92
N MET A 90 -17.07 8.61 -2.76
CA MET A 90 -16.41 8.01 -1.62
C MET A 90 -15.00 7.55 -1.97
N GLU A 91 -14.05 7.93 -1.12
CA GLU A 91 -12.67 7.45 -1.18
C GLU A 91 -12.49 6.31 -0.19
N ARG A 92 -11.72 5.29 -0.59
CA ARG A 92 -11.35 4.18 0.27
C ARG A 92 -9.97 4.45 0.83
N CYS A 93 -9.66 3.84 1.97
CA CYS A 93 -8.34 3.95 2.58
C CYS A 93 -7.77 2.58 2.95
N PHE A 94 -6.45 2.57 3.06
CA PHE A 94 -5.62 1.42 3.36
C PHE A 94 -4.50 1.89 4.29
N VAL A 95 -4.44 1.32 5.49
CA VAL A 95 -3.45 1.71 6.51
C VAL A 95 -2.46 0.58 6.70
N ILE A 96 -1.16 0.88 6.58
CA ILE A 96 -0.07 -0.05 6.87
C ILE A 96 0.45 0.25 8.28
N ALA A 97 0.22 -0.67 9.20
CA ALA A 97 0.76 -0.60 10.56
C ALA A 97 2.08 -1.38 10.67
N LEU A 98 3.14 -0.69 11.09
CA LEU A 98 4.43 -1.29 11.43
C LEU A 98 4.45 -1.81 12.87
N PRO A 99 5.33 -2.77 13.20
CA PRO A 99 6.24 -3.51 12.31
C PRO A 99 5.61 -4.78 11.69
N LEU A 100 4.42 -5.17 12.17
CA LEU A 100 3.78 -6.43 11.81
C LEU A 100 3.24 -6.46 10.37
N GLY A 101 3.14 -5.30 9.73
CA GLY A 101 2.55 -5.19 8.40
C GLY A 101 1.04 -5.36 8.40
N THR A 102 0.38 -5.11 9.53
CA THR A 102 -1.07 -5.29 9.58
C THR A 102 -1.71 -4.23 8.71
N VAL A 103 -2.47 -4.70 7.74
CA VAL A 103 -3.24 -3.84 6.84
C VAL A 103 -4.66 -3.70 7.35
N ARG A 104 -5.16 -2.47 7.39
CA ARG A 104 -6.58 -2.18 7.61
C ARG A 104 -7.16 -1.44 6.42
N THR A 105 -8.34 -1.83 5.98
CA THR A 105 -9.08 -1.14 4.92
C THR A 105 -10.29 -0.41 5.49
N GLY A 106 -10.73 0.64 4.81
CA GLY A 106 -11.83 1.46 5.28
C GLY A 106 -12.33 2.48 4.27
N VAL A 107 -13.15 3.42 4.74
CA VAL A 107 -13.53 4.64 4.05
C VAL A 107 -12.66 5.77 4.56
N TYR A 108 -12.18 6.63 3.67
CA TYR A 108 -11.47 7.83 4.06
C TYR A 108 -12.47 8.93 4.41
N ASP A 109 -12.40 9.41 5.66
CA ASP A 109 -13.12 10.60 6.13
C ASP A 109 -12.19 11.80 5.92
N SER A 110 -12.47 12.60 4.89
CA SER A 110 -11.68 13.78 4.51
C SER A 110 -11.74 14.87 5.56
N ASP A 111 -12.89 15.02 6.25
CA ASP A 111 -13.11 16.07 7.25
C ASP A 111 -12.27 15.80 8.50
N LYS A 112 -12.10 14.52 8.85
CA LYS A 112 -11.30 14.09 10.00
C LYS A 112 -9.89 13.65 9.63
N ASN A 113 -9.55 13.62 8.34
CA ASN A 113 -8.29 13.12 7.79
C ASN A 113 -7.94 11.73 8.37
N LYS A 114 -8.91 10.81 8.37
CA LYS A 114 -8.79 9.49 9.03
C LYS A 114 -9.39 8.37 8.19
N CYS A 115 -8.76 7.21 8.27
CA CYS A 115 -9.31 5.97 7.74
C CYS A 115 -10.25 5.35 8.77
N VAL A 116 -11.55 5.28 8.44
CA VAL A 116 -12.58 4.70 9.32
C VAL A 116 -13.01 3.33 8.80
N LYS A 117 -13.24 2.37 9.72
CA LYS A 117 -13.73 1.04 9.35
C LYS A 117 -15.09 1.18 8.68
N HIS A 118 -15.28 0.53 7.53
CA HIS A 118 -16.59 0.48 6.90
C HIS A 118 -17.44 -0.58 7.59
N GLU A 119 -18.60 -0.20 8.13
CA GLU A 119 -19.45 -1.06 8.98
C GLU A 119 -20.35 -2.04 8.19
N LYS A 120 -20.15 -2.20 6.87
CA LYS A 120 -20.95 -3.06 5.98
C LYS A 120 -20.26 -4.36 5.58
N ASP A 121 -19.63 -5.05 6.52
CA ASP A 121 -19.27 -6.47 6.38
C ASP A 121 -19.89 -7.22 7.57
N ASN A 122 -21.14 -7.65 7.35
CA ASN A 122 -21.88 -8.62 8.18
C ASN A 122 -22.33 -9.73 7.23
#